data_AF-A0A812QFB1-F1
#
_entry.id   AF-A0A812QFB1-F1
#
_cell.length_a   1.000
_cell.length_b   1.000
_cell.length_c   1.000
_cell.angle_alpha   90.00
_cell.angle_beta   90.00
_cell.angle_gamma   90.00
#
_symmetry.space_group_name_H-M   'P 1'
#
loop_
_entity.id
_entity.type
_entity.pdbx_description
1 polymer ?
#
loop_
_entity_poly.entity_id
_entity_poly.type
_entity_poly.pdbx_seq_one_letter_code
_entity_poly.pdbx_strand_id
1 'polypeptide(L)'
;MVAPPGYDVLRFGCLHDAKYDSVGRRLATASSDGVVRIWCADSHQMVAQLPAHQAAVLVVGWAPKKTLPVQLVSGAADGSILLWREQQSQWSSVHQLTVRGSVVAASFRPAEYGLMLAVAGSESPEIVFLTRKEVVASPVLPAGEQWLSKVLEAHTAGLVGFCWAPAASPATLAAGPAAARAAARAPLRLVSASSDSVKIWRGDEKSDAWSLQHELVERGSGPAVRDVAWRPNLGIPSSSIAVCFEDGLLQIWWQDMDGQPWNVSTSWNVGEEAFRLAWSTAGSLLAVTGSEQSHLFKEAGAGQWANACQLGE
;
A
#
# COMPACT_ATOMS: atom_id res chain seq x y z
N MET A 1 -2.04 1.12 -16.58
CA MET A 1 -0.81 0.42 -16.11
C MET A 1 -0.20 -0.31 -17.29
N VAL A 2 1.07 -0.06 -17.60
CA VAL A 2 1.71 -0.69 -18.77
C VAL A 2 2.26 -2.06 -18.35
N ALA A 3 1.87 -3.11 -19.07
CA ALA A 3 2.37 -4.46 -18.82
C ALA A 3 3.86 -4.56 -19.19
N PRO A 4 4.68 -5.38 -18.49
CA PRO A 4 6.09 -5.49 -18.82
C PRO A 4 6.28 -6.05 -20.24
N PRO A 5 7.38 -5.69 -20.92
CA PRO A 5 7.69 -6.24 -22.24
C PRO A 5 7.69 -7.77 -22.18
N GLY A 6 6.85 -8.41 -23.00
CA GLY A 6 6.68 -9.88 -23.00
C GLY A 6 5.52 -10.41 -22.15
N TYR A 7 4.77 -9.55 -21.46
CA TYR A 7 3.46 -9.93 -20.92
C TYR A 7 2.42 -9.98 -22.04
N ASP A 8 1.80 -11.15 -22.20
CA ASP A 8 0.77 -11.38 -23.21
C ASP A 8 -0.61 -11.31 -22.55
N VAL A 9 -1.30 -10.19 -22.75
CA VAL A 9 -2.64 -9.94 -22.20
C VAL A 9 -3.67 -10.93 -22.73
N LEU A 10 -3.56 -11.37 -23.98
CA LEU A 10 -4.48 -12.35 -24.56
C LEU A 10 -4.31 -13.73 -23.93
N ARG A 11 -3.08 -14.06 -23.52
CA ARG A 11 -2.76 -15.34 -22.91
C ARG A 11 -2.98 -15.36 -21.40
N PHE A 12 -2.65 -14.28 -20.70
CA PHE A 12 -2.63 -14.23 -19.24
C PHE A 12 -3.83 -13.49 -18.63
N GLY A 13 -4.59 -12.78 -19.46
CA GLY A 13 -5.70 -11.93 -19.04
C GLY A 13 -5.24 -10.52 -18.67
N CYS A 14 -6.13 -9.78 -18.03
CA CYS A 14 -5.85 -8.41 -17.63
C CYS A 14 -4.83 -8.36 -16.48
N LEU A 15 -3.97 -7.35 -16.54
CA LEU A 15 -3.04 -7.03 -15.46
C LEU A 15 -3.74 -6.13 -14.44
N HIS A 16 -3.85 -6.59 -13.19
CA HIS A 16 -4.55 -5.84 -12.13
C HIS A 16 -3.60 -5.01 -11.26
N ASP A 17 -2.38 -5.49 -11.02
CA ASP A 17 -1.36 -4.78 -10.25
C ASP A 17 0.05 -5.18 -10.68
N ALA A 18 0.99 -4.25 -10.55
CA ALA A 18 2.40 -4.50 -10.83
C ALA A 18 3.27 -3.64 -9.91
N LYS A 19 4.17 -4.28 -9.17
CA LYS A 19 5.04 -3.61 -8.20
C LYS A 19 6.49 -4.04 -8.37
N TYR A 20 7.40 -3.08 -8.33
CA TYR A 20 8.82 -3.34 -8.24
C TYR A 20 9.22 -3.76 -6.83
N ASP A 21 10.25 -4.59 -6.71
CA ASP A 21 10.89 -4.86 -5.43
C ASP A 21 11.56 -3.60 -4.87
N SER A 22 11.97 -3.64 -3.60
CA SER A 22 12.54 -2.45 -2.93
C SER A 22 13.87 -1.97 -3.54
N VAL A 23 14.48 -2.75 -4.44
CA VAL A 23 15.74 -2.42 -5.12
C VAL A 23 15.51 -2.04 -6.60
N GLY A 24 14.31 -2.25 -7.15
CA GLY A 24 13.98 -2.01 -8.55
C GLY A 24 14.53 -3.07 -9.52
N ARG A 25 14.97 -4.23 -9.05
CA ARG A 25 15.55 -5.31 -9.89
C ARG A 25 14.53 -6.34 -10.33
N ARG A 26 13.41 -6.46 -9.62
CA ARG A 26 12.36 -7.41 -9.93
C ARG A 26 11.02 -6.71 -9.98
N LEU A 27 10.17 -7.16 -10.89
CA LEU A 27 8.77 -6.72 -11.00
C LEU A 27 7.87 -7.92 -10.72
N ALA A 28 6.92 -7.78 -9.80
CA ALA A 28 5.82 -8.73 -9.63
C ALA A 28 4.59 -8.22 -10.36
N THR A 29 3.90 -9.11 -11.06
CA THR A 29 2.66 -8.80 -11.77
C THR A 29 1.52 -9.70 -11.29
N ALA A 30 0.37 -9.09 -10.98
CA ALA A 30 -0.89 -9.72 -10.60
C ALA A 30 -1.84 -9.80 -11.79
N SER A 31 -2.29 -11.00 -12.12
CA SER A 31 -2.92 -11.33 -13.39
C SER A 31 -4.29 -11.98 -13.19
N SER A 32 -5.22 -11.81 -14.13
CA SER A 32 -6.57 -12.39 -14.05
C SER A 32 -6.59 -13.92 -14.07
N ASP A 33 -5.56 -14.57 -14.61
CA ASP A 33 -5.41 -16.03 -14.62
C ASP A 33 -5.04 -16.66 -13.26
N GLY A 34 -4.99 -15.87 -12.19
CA GLY A 34 -4.69 -16.35 -10.84
C GLY A 34 -3.20 -16.61 -10.58
N VAL A 35 -2.34 -16.22 -11.52
CA VAL A 35 -0.90 -16.47 -11.44
C VAL A 35 -0.14 -15.16 -11.18
N VAL A 36 0.74 -15.19 -10.19
CA VAL A 36 1.72 -14.11 -9.98
C VAL A 36 2.99 -14.43 -10.77
N ARG A 37 3.47 -13.48 -11.55
CA ARG A 37 4.72 -13.63 -12.32
C ARG A 37 5.77 -12.65 -11.82
N ILE A 38 7.01 -13.12 -11.75
CA ILE A 38 8.17 -12.32 -11.35
C ILE A 38 9.05 -12.13 -12.57
N TRP A 39 9.37 -10.88 -12.87
CA TRP A 39 10.17 -10.48 -14.01
C TRP A 39 11.49 -9.87 -13.52
N CYS A 40 12.55 -10.10 -14.28
CA CYS A 40 13.79 -9.35 -14.13
C CYS A 40 13.61 -7.97 -14.75
N ALA A 41 13.86 -6.90 -14.00
CA ALA A 41 13.72 -5.54 -14.51
C ALA A 41 14.75 -5.22 -15.61
N ASP A 42 15.97 -5.76 -15.49
CA ASP A 42 17.07 -5.47 -16.42
C ASP A 42 16.91 -6.20 -17.77
N SER A 43 16.47 -7.46 -17.75
CA SER A 43 16.34 -8.27 -18.96
C SER A 43 14.92 -8.37 -19.50
N HIS A 44 13.93 -7.85 -18.75
CA HIS A 44 12.49 -8.02 -19.02
C HIS A 44 12.04 -9.48 -19.19
N GLN A 45 12.83 -10.44 -18.70
CA GLN A 45 12.48 -11.86 -18.78
C GLN A 45 11.74 -12.31 -17.53
N MET A 46 10.77 -13.21 -17.73
CA MET A 46 10.09 -13.88 -16.63
C MET A 46 11.06 -14.85 -15.94
N VAL A 47 11.26 -14.65 -14.64
CA VAL A 47 12.18 -15.43 -13.79
C VAL A 47 11.44 -16.47 -12.96
N ALA A 48 10.19 -16.19 -12.59
CA ALA A 48 9.36 -17.14 -11.84
C ALA A 48 7.87 -16.99 -12.17
N GLN A 49 7.16 -18.11 -12.04
CA GLN A 49 5.71 -18.18 -12.12
C GLN A 49 5.19 -18.84 -10.84
N LEU A 50 4.30 -18.15 -10.15
CA LEU A 50 3.74 -18.56 -8.87
C LEU A 50 2.24 -18.80 -9.09
N PRO A 51 1.80 -20.06 -9.25
CA PRO A 51 0.38 -20.38 -9.32
C PRO A 51 -0.23 -20.10 -7.94
N ALA A 52 -0.76 -18.89 -7.77
CA ALA A 52 -1.12 -18.36 -6.48
C ALA A 52 -2.55 -18.75 -6.12
N HIS A 53 -3.50 -18.41 -6.99
CA HIS A 53 -4.90 -18.35 -6.64
C HIS A 53 -5.77 -19.00 -7.72
N GLN A 54 -6.96 -19.44 -7.33
CA GLN A 54 -7.95 -19.98 -8.29
C GLN A 54 -8.74 -18.86 -8.97
N ALA A 55 -8.80 -17.68 -8.35
CA ALA A 55 -9.40 -16.48 -8.90
C ALA A 55 -8.33 -15.46 -9.33
N ALA A 56 -8.76 -14.39 -10.01
CA ALA A 56 -7.90 -13.28 -10.43
C ALA A 56 -7.09 -12.70 -9.27
N VAL A 57 -5.78 -12.54 -9.48
CA VAL A 57 -4.92 -11.85 -8.51
C VAL A 57 -5.11 -10.36 -8.70
N LEU A 58 -5.50 -9.65 -7.64
CA LEU A 58 -5.82 -8.23 -7.70
C LEU A 58 -4.72 -7.35 -7.15
N VAL A 59 -3.96 -7.84 -6.17
CA VAL A 59 -2.94 -7.05 -5.49
C VAL A 59 -1.67 -7.87 -5.27
N VAL A 60 -0.52 -7.22 -5.43
CA VAL A 60 0.79 -7.77 -5.07
C VAL A 60 1.56 -6.73 -4.25
N GLY A 61 2.34 -7.20 -3.28
CA GLY A 61 3.17 -6.32 -2.46
C GLY A 61 4.51 -6.95 -2.17
N TRP A 62 5.59 -6.18 -2.28
CA TRP A 62 6.93 -6.64 -1.91
C TRP A 62 7.25 -6.30 -0.46
N ALA A 63 7.91 -7.22 0.22
CA ALA A 63 8.47 -6.95 1.53
C ALA A 63 9.63 -5.95 1.39
N PRO A 64 9.78 -5.02 2.35
CA PRO A 64 10.72 -3.91 2.20
C PRO A 64 12.20 -4.33 2.25
N LYS A 65 12.52 -5.46 2.89
CA LYS A 65 13.88 -6.00 3.00
C LYS A 65 13.91 -7.47 2.57
N LYS A 66 14.84 -7.83 1.68
CA LYS A 66 15.05 -9.22 1.22
C LYS A 66 15.42 -10.19 2.34
N THR A 67 15.99 -9.68 3.44
CA THR A 67 16.33 -10.46 4.64
C THR A 67 15.11 -10.91 5.43
N LEU A 68 13.92 -10.39 5.11
CA LEU A 68 12.69 -10.84 5.74
C LEU A 68 12.33 -12.25 5.25
N PRO A 69 11.71 -13.05 6.13
CA PRO A 69 11.29 -14.42 5.83
C PRO A 69 10.16 -14.49 4.81
N VAL A 70 9.47 -13.37 4.57
CA VAL A 70 8.47 -13.23 3.50
C VAL A 70 8.97 -12.12 2.59
N GLN A 71 8.88 -12.36 1.29
CA GLN A 71 9.35 -11.44 0.26
C GLN A 71 8.21 -10.85 -0.55
N LEU A 72 7.08 -11.56 -0.68
CA LEU A 72 5.96 -11.12 -1.48
C LEU A 72 4.64 -11.50 -0.80
N VAL A 73 3.63 -10.64 -0.93
CA VAL A 73 2.23 -10.94 -0.65
C VAL A 73 1.44 -10.88 -1.95
N SER A 74 0.47 -11.74 -2.11
CA SER A 74 -0.49 -11.70 -3.21
C SER A 74 -1.91 -11.91 -2.70
N GLY A 75 -2.85 -11.06 -3.09
CA GLY A 75 -4.27 -11.18 -2.76
C GLY A 75 -5.14 -11.34 -3.99
N ALA A 76 -6.18 -12.16 -3.89
CA ALA A 76 -7.09 -12.47 -4.99
C ALA A 76 -8.53 -12.01 -4.76
N ALA A 77 -9.31 -12.07 -5.84
CA ALA A 77 -10.74 -11.72 -5.84
C ALA A 77 -11.61 -12.66 -4.98
N ASP A 78 -11.14 -13.87 -4.69
CA ASP A 78 -11.80 -14.84 -3.81
C ASP A 78 -11.54 -14.58 -2.31
N GLY A 79 -10.81 -13.51 -1.98
CA GLY A 79 -10.45 -13.15 -0.62
C GLY A 79 -9.23 -13.90 -0.08
N SER A 80 -8.63 -14.79 -0.88
CA SER A 80 -7.43 -15.52 -0.47
C SER A 80 -6.18 -14.66 -0.60
N ILE A 81 -5.31 -14.78 0.40
CA ILE A 81 -4.06 -14.06 0.52
C ILE A 81 -2.96 -15.07 0.78
N LEU A 82 -1.89 -14.99 -0.01
CA LEU A 82 -0.72 -15.85 0.12
C LEU A 82 0.53 -15.03 0.42
N LEU A 83 1.30 -15.52 1.37
CA LEU A 83 2.64 -15.02 1.69
C LEU A 83 3.68 -15.93 1.07
N TRP A 84 4.62 -15.33 0.35
CA TRP A 84 5.63 -16.07 -0.40
C TRP A 84 7.04 -15.81 0.13
N ARG A 85 7.84 -16.86 0.08
CA ARG A 85 9.27 -16.83 0.37
C ARG A 85 10.02 -17.40 -0.82
N GLU A 86 11.14 -16.77 -1.15
CA GLU A 86 12.13 -17.32 -2.07
C GLU A 86 13.27 -17.96 -1.27
N GLN A 87 13.53 -19.24 -1.47
CA GLN A 87 14.72 -19.92 -0.97
C GLN A 87 15.43 -20.58 -2.16
N GLN A 88 16.73 -20.27 -2.35
CA GLN A 88 17.54 -20.84 -3.43
C GLN A 88 16.87 -20.70 -4.82
N SER A 89 16.29 -19.53 -5.10
CA SER A 89 15.54 -19.23 -6.33
C SER A 89 14.27 -20.05 -6.56
N GLN A 90 13.79 -20.77 -5.55
CA GLN A 90 12.48 -21.42 -5.56
C GLN A 90 11.51 -20.64 -4.69
N TRP A 91 10.30 -20.44 -5.21
CA TRP A 91 9.23 -19.74 -4.52
C TRP A 91 8.28 -20.74 -3.87
N SER A 92 7.95 -20.52 -2.60
CA SER A 92 6.96 -21.31 -1.87
C SER A 92 6.06 -20.43 -1.02
N SER A 93 4.80 -20.87 -0.88
CA SER A 93 3.83 -20.23 0.00
C SER A 93 4.11 -20.62 1.45
N VAL A 94 4.35 -19.63 2.31
CA VAL A 94 4.65 -19.82 3.75
C VAL A 94 3.37 -19.81 4.58
N HIS A 95 2.42 -18.97 4.20
CA HIS A 95 1.19 -18.77 4.94
C HIS A 95 0.05 -18.37 4.01
N GLN A 96 -1.16 -18.79 4.38
CA GLN A 96 -2.39 -18.47 3.68
C GLN A 96 -3.39 -17.90 4.69
N LEU A 97 -4.05 -16.80 4.30
CA LEU A 97 -5.15 -16.18 5.02
C LEU A 97 -6.32 -15.98 4.06
N THR A 98 -7.53 -15.95 4.59
CA THR A 98 -8.74 -15.58 3.85
C THR A 98 -9.41 -14.40 4.54
N VAL A 99 -9.71 -13.35 3.78
CA VAL A 99 -10.55 -12.22 4.20
C VAL A 99 -11.93 -12.32 3.55
N ARG A 100 -12.90 -11.53 4.04
CA ARG A 100 -14.24 -11.49 3.44
C ARG A 100 -14.27 -10.57 2.23
N GLY A 101 -14.83 -11.08 1.14
CA GLY A 101 -14.88 -10.37 -0.14
C GLY A 101 -13.53 -10.34 -0.85
N SER A 102 -13.44 -9.47 -1.85
CA SER A 102 -12.27 -9.33 -2.71
C SER A 102 -11.13 -8.58 -2.02
N VAL A 103 -9.88 -9.02 -2.16
CA VAL A 103 -8.74 -8.31 -1.56
C VAL A 103 -8.51 -7.00 -2.29
N VAL A 104 -8.72 -5.88 -1.60
CA VAL A 104 -8.59 -4.53 -2.19
C VAL A 104 -7.18 -3.96 -2.04
N ALA A 105 -6.49 -4.30 -0.94
CA ALA A 105 -5.16 -3.81 -0.65
C ALA A 105 -4.40 -4.78 0.26
N ALA A 106 -3.11 -4.97 -0.01
CA ALA A 106 -2.18 -5.72 0.81
C ALA A 106 -0.81 -5.04 0.77
N SER A 107 -0.34 -4.53 1.90
CA SER A 107 0.94 -3.81 1.95
C SER A 107 1.71 -4.07 3.23
N PHE A 108 3.00 -4.32 3.06
CA PHE A 108 3.94 -4.39 4.18
C PHE A 108 4.12 -3.02 4.83
N ARG A 109 4.30 -3.04 6.15
CA ARG A 109 4.72 -1.89 6.96
C ARG A 109 6.12 -1.43 6.53
N PRO A 110 6.44 -0.12 6.65
CA PRO A 110 7.79 0.38 6.40
C PRO A 110 8.89 -0.39 7.15
N ALA A 111 10.06 -0.49 6.53
CA ALA A 111 11.15 -1.39 6.90
C ALA A 111 11.76 -1.11 8.29
N GLU A 112 11.57 0.10 8.78
CA GLU A 112 12.08 0.63 10.04
C GLU A 112 11.41 -0.04 11.24
N TYR A 113 10.18 -0.50 11.05
CA TYR A 113 9.34 -0.98 12.13
C TYR A 113 9.17 -2.51 12.20
N GLY A 114 9.94 -3.23 11.40
CA GLY A 114 9.89 -4.70 11.34
C GLY A 114 8.78 -5.25 10.43
N LEU A 115 8.61 -6.58 10.49
CA LEU A 115 7.69 -7.30 9.61
C LEU A 115 6.27 -7.27 10.16
N MET A 116 5.44 -6.46 9.51
CA MET A 116 3.98 -6.46 9.67
C MET A 116 3.36 -6.27 8.30
N LEU A 117 2.28 -6.98 8.02
CA LEU A 117 1.52 -6.86 6.79
C LEU A 117 0.10 -6.42 7.15
N ALA A 118 -0.41 -5.38 6.50
CA ALA A 118 -1.83 -5.06 6.54
C ALA A 118 -2.52 -5.63 5.31
N VAL A 119 -3.74 -6.11 5.48
CA VAL A 119 -4.61 -6.58 4.40
C VAL A 119 -6.03 -6.11 4.64
N ALA A 120 -6.75 -5.81 3.56
CA ALA A 120 -8.13 -5.37 3.59
C ALA A 120 -8.94 -6.07 2.51
N GLY A 121 -10.17 -6.47 2.86
CA GLY A 121 -11.17 -6.99 1.94
C GLY A 121 -12.25 -5.94 1.62
N SER A 122 -12.91 -6.09 0.46
CA SER A 122 -13.94 -5.16 -0.01
C SER A 122 -15.23 -5.21 0.79
N GLU A 123 -15.56 -6.35 1.39
CA GLU A 123 -16.80 -6.53 2.17
C GLU A 123 -16.53 -6.50 3.68
N SER A 124 -15.27 -6.49 4.07
CA SER A 124 -14.85 -6.46 5.45
C SER A 124 -14.67 -5.02 5.91
N PRO A 125 -15.28 -4.60 7.03
CA PRO A 125 -15.02 -3.30 7.66
C PRO A 125 -13.63 -3.21 8.30
N GLU A 126 -12.92 -4.32 8.36
CA GLU A 126 -11.70 -4.49 9.14
C GLU A 126 -10.43 -4.53 8.30
N ILE A 127 -9.35 -4.01 8.88
CA ILE A 127 -7.99 -4.21 8.40
C ILE A 127 -7.35 -5.28 9.26
N VAL A 128 -6.86 -6.35 8.62
CA VAL A 128 -6.17 -7.43 9.31
C VAL A 128 -4.67 -7.18 9.24
N PHE A 129 -4.03 -7.10 10.40
CA PHE A 129 -2.57 -7.03 10.55
C PHE A 129 -2.00 -8.41 10.85
N LEU A 130 -1.08 -8.86 10.02
CA LEU A 130 -0.32 -10.08 10.21
C LEU A 130 1.08 -9.77 10.73
N THR A 131 1.43 -10.40 11.84
CA THR A 131 2.77 -10.34 12.44
C THR A 131 3.34 -11.73 12.58
N ARG A 132 4.65 -11.85 12.33
CA ARG A 132 5.36 -13.10 12.49
C ARG A 132 5.92 -13.19 13.91
N LYS A 133 5.65 -14.30 14.58
CA LYS A 133 6.27 -14.64 15.87
C LYS A 133 7.04 -15.94 15.71
N GLU A 134 8.34 -15.88 15.94
CA GLU A 134 9.15 -17.09 16.07
C GLU A 134 8.90 -17.69 17.46
N VAL A 135 8.42 -18.93 17.47
CA VAL A 135 8.23 -19.68 18.72
C VAL A 135 9.52 -20.45 18.96
N VAL A 136 10.25 -20.06 20.00
CA VAL A 136 11.40 -20.80 20.49
C VAL A 136 10.93 -22.18 20.96
N ALA A 137 11.66 -23.24 20.60
CA ALA A 137 11.35 -24.59 21.03
C ALA A 137 11.15 -24.63 22.55
N SER A 138 10.00 -25.14 22.97
CA SER A 138 9.67 -25.41 24.36
C SER A 138 9.44 -26.92 24.49
N PRO A 139 9.64 -27.55 25.66
CA PRO A 139 9.29 -28.96 25.88
C PRO A 139 7.85 -29.33 25.48
N VAL A 140 6.96 -28.34 25.33
CA VAL A 140 5.54 -28.51 24.98
C VAL A 140 5.23 -28.20 23.50
N LEU A 141 6.06 -27.42 22.80
CA LEU A 141 5.80 -27.02 21.41
C LEU A 141 7.10 -27.06 20.58
N PRO A 142 7.09 -27.72 19.41
CA PRO A 142 8.24 -27.70 18.51
C PRO A 142 8.55 -26.26 18.07
N ALA A 143 9.83 -25.94 17.87
CA ALA A 143 10.22 -24.67 17.27
C ALA A 143 9.50 -24.51 15.92
N GLY A 144 8.84 -23.38 15.75
CA GLY A 144 7.97 -23.15 14.61
C GLY A 144 7.70 -21.67 14.38
N GLU A 145 7.24 -21.38 13.18
CA GLU A 145 6.82 -20.05 12.76
C GLU A 145 5.31 -19.92 12.96
N GLN A 146 4.87 -18.98 13.78
CA GLN A 146 3.46 -18.66 13.97
C GLN A 146 3.16 -17.27 13.41
N TRP A 147 2.00 -17.17 12.76
CA TRP A 147 1.45 -15.92 12.27
C TRP A 147 0.30 -15.50 13.17
N LEU A 148 0.41 -14.30 13.74
CA LEU A 148 -0.61 -13.71 14.58
C LEU A 148 -1.37 -12.68 13.75
N SER A 149 -2.69 -12.83 13.68
CA SER A 149 -3.60 -11.85 13.10
C SER A 149 -4.16 -10.93 14.19
N LYS A 150 -4.24 -9.65 13.87
CA LYS A 150 -4.92 -8.62 14.67
C LYS A 150 -5.85 -7.85 13.77
N VAL A 151 -6.96 -7.40 14.31
CA VAL A 151 -8.06 -6.83 13.54
C VAL A 151 -8.31 -5.42 14.01
N LEU A 152 -8.43 -4.50 13.06
CA LEU A 152 -8.83 -3.11 13.29
C LEU A 152 -10.13 -2.85 12.54
N GLU A 153 -11.24 -2.65 13.26
CA GLU A 153 -12.50 -2.20 12.67
C GLU A 153 -12.38 -0.74 12.24
N ALA A 154 -12.09 -0.52 10.95
CA ALA A 154 -11.74 0.80 10.45
C ALA A 154 -12.99 1.59 10.00
N HIS A 155 -13.87 0.95 9.24
CA HIS A 155 -15.06 1.58 8.66
C HIS A 155 -16.30 0.74 8.95
N THR A 156 -17.51 1.29 8.83
CA THR A 156 -18.72 0.44 8.91
C THR A 156 -19.15 -0.09 7.55
N ALA A 157 -18.56 0.44 6.48
CA ALA A 157 -18.73 -0.01 5.11
C ALA A 157 -17.42 -0.69 4.65
N GLY A 158 -17.47 -1.31 3.47
CA GLY A 158 -16.31 -1.95 2.85
C GLY A 158 -15.14 -1.00 2.65
N LEU A 159 -13.91 -1.52 2.75
CA LEU A 159 -12.72 -0.74 2.42
C LEU A 159 -12.51 -0.67 0.92
N VAL A 160 -12.02 0.48 0.48
CA VAL A 160 -11.60 0.73 -0.90
C VAL A 160 -10.08 0.68 -1.02
N GLY A 161 -9.36 1.11 0.03
CA GLY A 161 -7.90 1.07 0.06
C GLY A 161 -7.33 1.53 1.40
N PHE A 162 -6.02 1.38 1.57
CA PHE A 162 -5.27 1.96 2.67
C PHE A 162 -3.83 2.23 2.25
N CYS A 163 -3.16 3.14 2.95
CA CYS A 163 -1.76 3.47 2.70
C CYS A 163 -1.01 3.73 4.02
N TRP A 164 0.16 3.12 4.18
CA TRP A 164 1.01 3.33 5.35
C TRP A 164 1.61 4.73 5.33
N ALA A 165 1.68 5.38 6.49
CA ALA A 165 2.47 6.60 6.62
C ALA A 165 3.98 6.27 6.52
N PRO A 166 4.79 7.17 5.94
CA PRO A 166 6.23 6.99 5.93
C PRO A 166 6.80 6.94 7.35
N ALA A 167 7.85 6.14 7.55
CA ALA A 167 8.51 6.01 8.85
C ALA A 167 9.29 7.26 9.26
N ALA A 168 9.72 8.07 8.28
CA ALA A 168 10.39 9.33 8.54
C ALA A 168 9.37 10.33 9.09
N SER A 169 9.41 10.56 10.40
CA SER A 169 8.79 11.74 10.96
C SER A 169 9.64 12.98 10.62
N PRO A 170 9.01 14.14 10.48
CA PRO A 170 9.63 15.48 10.46
C PRO A 170 10.88 15.66 11.33
N ALA A 171 10.85 15.09 12.54
CA ALA A 171 11.88 15.25 13.56
C ALA A 171 13.16 14.46 13.26
N THR A 172 13.13 13.52 12.32
CA THR A 172 14.23 12.60 12.05
C THR A 172 15.40 13.26 11.33
N LEU A 173 15.16 14.35 10.61
CA LEU A 173 16.15 14.96 9.72
C LEU A 173 17.05 15.99 10.40
N ALA A 174 16.72 16.39 11.64
CA ALA A 174 17.42 17.46 12.35
C ALA A 174 18.61 16.97 13.21
N ALA A 175 18.85 15.66 13.37
CA ALA A 175 19.90 15.19 14.27
C ALA A 175 20.69 14.00 13.70
N GLY A 176 21.94 13.84 14.14
CA GLY A 176 22.91 12.87 13.63
C GLY A 176 22.57 11.39 13.88
N PRO A 177 23.55 10.48 14.08
CA PRO A 177 23.32 9.02 14.21
C PRO A 177 22.29 8.60 15.29
N ALA A 178 22.00 9.46 16.27
CA ALA A 178 20.95 9.27 17.28
C ALA A 178 19.53 9.49 16.73
N ALA A 179 19.34 10.28 15.67
CA ALA A 179 18.03 10.49 15.05
C ALA A 179 17.58 9.32 14.18
N ALA A 180 18.51 8.56 13.59
CA ALA A 180 18.17 7.27 12.96
C ALA A 180 17.57 6.29 13.99
N ARG A 181 18.03 6.35 15.26
CA ARG A 181 17.41 5.63 16.39
C ARG A 181 16.09 6.25 16.87
N ALA A 182 15.86 7.55 16.65
CA ALA A 182 14.60 8.23 16.97
C ALA A 182 13.53 8.10 15.86
N ALA A 183 13.94 7.95 14.59
CA ALA A 183 13.12 7.55 13.45
C ALA A 183 12.36 6.27 13.75
N ALA A 184 13.07 5.33 14.36
CA ALA A 184 12.56 4.04 14.81
C ALA A 184 11.54 4.15 15.96
N ARG A 185 11.17 5.36 16.40
CA ARG A 185 10.18 5.62 17.47
C ARG A 185 9.07 6.57 17.06
N ALA A 186 8.97 6.93 15.78
CA ALA A 186 7.81 7.65 15.28
C ALA A 186 6.56 6.76 15.42
N PRO A 187 5.39 7.32 15.77
CA PRO A 187 4.19 6.51 15.93
C PRO A 187 3.78 5.92 14.59
N LEU A 188 3.42 4.64 14.61
CA LEU A 188 2.89 3.99 13.43
C LEU A 188 1.61 4.69 13.00
N ARG A 189 1.50 5.03 11.72
CA ARG A 189 0.28 5.62 11.16
C ARG A 189 -0.12 4.94 9.87
N LEU A 190 -1.42 4.94 9.63
CA LEU A 190 -2.07 4.33 8.48
C LEU A 190 -3.24 5.21 8.09
N VAL A 191 -3.41 5.51 6.81
CA VAL A 191 -4.67 6.06 6.31
C VAL A 191 -5.48 4.94 5.68
N SER A 192 -6.78 4.88 6.01
CA SER A 192 -7.74 3.96 5.41
C SER A 192 -8.85 4.73 4.72
N ALA A 193 -9.31 4.21 3.59
CA ALA A 193 -10.40 4.77 2.83
C ALA A 193 -11.51 3.73 2.63
N SER A 194 -12.73 4.18 2.89
CA SER A 194 -14.00 3.57 2.52
C SER A 194 -14.66 4.49 1.48
N SER A 195 -15.66 3.99 0.76
CA SER A 195 -16.42 4.80 -0.20
C SER A 195 -17.01 6.06 0.43
N ASP A 196 -17.30 6.04 1.74
CA ASP A 196 -17.95 7.11 2.47
C ASP A 196 -17.04 7.95 3.37
N SER A 197 -15.81 7.51 3.66
CA SER A 197 -14.98 8.14 4.69
C SER A 197 -13.50 7.83 4.55
N VAL A 198 -12.66 8.77 4.94
CA VAL A 198 -11.20 8.60 5.00
C VAL A 198 -10.71 8.88 6.41
N LYS A 199 -10.05 7.90 7.02
CA LYS A 199 -9.63 7.94 8.43
C LYS A 199 -8.13 7.73 8.57
N ILE A 200 -7.54 8.43 9.52
CA ILE A 200 -6.13 8.28 9.90
C ILE A 200 -6.06 7.59 11.25
N TRP A 201 -5.33 6.48 11.28
CA TRP A 201 -5.11 5.66 12.45
C TRP A 201 -3.70 5.82 12.97
N ARG A 202 -3.57 5.76 14.29
CA ARG A 202 -2.29 5.73 14.99
C ARG A 202 -2.17 4.43 15.76
N GLY A 203 -1.12 3.68 15.50
CA GLY A 203 -0.75 2.49 16.25
C GLY A 203 0.22 2.85 17.37
N ASP A 204 -0.11 2.44 18.59
CA ASP A 204 0.81 2.48 19.72
C ASP A 204 1.55 1.15 19.83
N GLU A 205 2.89 1.18 19.74
CA GLU A 205 3.71 -0.03 19.79
C GLU A 205 3.70 -0.71 21.16
N LYS A 206 3.38 0.03 22.24
CA LYS A 206 3.38 -0.53 23.60
C LYS A 206 2.13 -1.32 23.92
N SER A 207 0.97 -0.76 23.58
CA SER A 207 -0.32 -1.41 23.79
C SER A 207 -0.73 -2.30 22.60
N ASP A 208 -0.03 -2.16 21.47
CA ASP A 208 -0.41 -2.72 20.17
C ASP A 208 -1.88 -2.41 19.79
N ALA A 209 -2.37 -1.29 20.31
CA ALA A 209 -3.70 -0.78 20.06
C ALA A 209 -3.65 0.27 18.96
N TRP A 210 -4.70 0.29 18.16
CA TRP A 210 -4.93 1.29 17.13
C TRP A 210 -5.99 2.27 17.61
N SER A 211 -5.72 3.56 17.47
CA SER A 211 -6.67 4.63 17.78
C SER A 211 -6.92 5.51 16.56
N LEU A 212 -8.16 5.95 16.41
CA LEU A 212 -8.54 6.93 15.41
C LEU A 212 -7.94 8.29 15.79
N GLN A 213 -7.16 8.88 14.90
CA GLN A 213 -6.54 10.18 15.11
C GLN A 213 -7.38 11.30 14.47
N HIS A 214 -7.74 11.14 13.20
CA HIS A 214 -8.50 12.12 12.43
C HIS A 214 -9.42 11.43 11.42
N GLU A 215 -10.54 12.08 11.12
CA GLU A 215 -11.40 11.77 9.98
C GLU A 215 -11.24 12.92 8.99
N LEU A 216 -10.69 12.64 7.81
CA LEU A 216 -10.43 13.65 6.77
C LEU A 216 -11.69 13.95 5.98
N VAL A 217 -12.36 12.89 5.54
CA VAL A 217 -13.62 12.94 4.80
C VAL A 217 -14.66 12.32 5.69
N GLU A 218 -15.61 13.13 6.14
CA GLU A 218 -16.75 12.69 6.93
C GLU A 218 -17.82 12.06 6.04
N ARG A 219 -18.61 11.17 6.62
CA ARG A 219 -19.69 10.48 5.91
C ARG A 219 -20.72 11.44 5.33
N GLY A 220 -21.00 11.29 4.04
CA GLY A 220 -21.98 12.10 3.33
C GLY A 220 -21.50 13.50 2.94
N SER A 221 -20.21 13.79 3.10
CA SER A 221 -19.61 15.08 2.74
C SER A 221 -19.36 15.27 1.24
N GLY A 222 -19.55 14.24 0.40
CA GLY A 222 -19.23 14.34 -1.02
C GLY A 222 -19.33 13.03 -1.81
N PRO A 223 -18.76 13.00 -3.04
CA PRO A 223 -18.70 11.83 -3.92
C PRO A 223 -17.93 10.67 -3.28
N ALA A 224 -18.11 9.46 -3.83
CA ALA A 224 -17.48 8.27 -3.26
C ALA A 224 -15.95 8.29 -3.43
N VAL A 225 -15.22 7.88 -2.39
CA VAL A 225 -13.76 7.80 -2.43
C VAL A 225 -13.33 6.53 -3.18
N ARG A 226 -12.32 6.67 -4.06
CA ARG A 226 -11.81 5.59 -4.92
C ARG A 226 -10.42 5.09 -4.55
N ASP A 227 -9.56 5.95 -4.02
CA ASP A 227 -8.22 5.56 -3.53
C ASP A 227 -7.64 6.62 -2.60
N VAL A 228 -6.63 6.22 -1.84
CA VAL A 228 -5.89 7.10 -0.92
C VAL A 228 -4.40 6.78 -0.93
N ALA A 229 -3.57 7.82 -0.98
CA ALA A 229 -2.12 7.65 -0.99
C ALA A 229 -1.42 8.66 -0.07
N TRP A 230 -0.64 8.16 0.89
CA TRP A 230 0.17 8.99 1.78
C TRP A 230 1.47 9.41 1.07
N ARG A 231 1.77 10.71 1.05
CA ARG A 231 3.01 11.24 0.45
C ARG A 231 4.24 10.80 1.25
N PRO A 232 5.24 10.18 0.62
CA PRO A 232 6.53 9.94 1.27
C PRO A 232 7.21 11.27 1.60
N ASN A 233 7.60 11.46 2.85
CA ASN A 233 8.25 12.69 3.30
C ASN A 233 9.78 12.54 3.25
N LEU A 234 10.42 13.23 2.31
CA LEU A 234 11.88 13.42 2.28
C LEU A 234 12.24 14.79 2.85
N GLY A 235 12.36 14.92 4.17
CA GLY A 235 12.96 16.14 4.74
C GLY A 235 12.00 17.20 5.28
N ILE A 236 10.71 17.13 4.97
CA ILE A 236 9.76 18.20 5.26
C ILE A 236 8.92 17.84 6.48
N PRO A 237 8.70 18.78 7.43
CA PRO A 237 7.94 18.49 8.62
C PRO A 237 6.44 18.30 8.41
N SER A 238 5.92 18.57 7.21
CA SER A 238 4.51 18.43 6.88
C SER A 238 4.19 17.02 6.37
N SER A 239 3.03 16.48 6.76
CA SER A 239 2.44 15.30 6.13
C SER A 239 1.43 15.71 5.07
N SER A 240 1.36 14.94 3.98
CA SER A 240 0.34 15.14 2.95
C SER A 240 -0.27 13.81 2.52
N ILE A 241 -1.58 13.83 2.22
CA ILE A 241 -2.34 12.67 1.75
C ILE A 241 -3.12 13.09 0.52
N ALA A 242 -3.02 12.31 -0.54
CA ALA A 242 -3.87 12.45 -1.72
C ALA A 242 -5.09 11.54 -1.58
N VAL A 243 -6.26 12.08 -1.92
CA VAL A 243 -7.53 11.36 -1.98
C VAL A 243 -8.12 11.58 -3.37
N CYS A 244 -8.56 10.50 -4.02
CA CYS A 244 -9.31 10.59 -5.27
C CYS A 244 -10.74 10.14 -5.09
N PHE A 245 -11.63 10.82 -5.81
CA PHE A 245 -13.06 10.57 -5.77
C PHE A 245 -13.55 10.08 -7.13
N GLU A 246 -14.73 9.46 -7.13
CA GLU A 246 -15.38 8.87 -8.30
C GLU A 246 -15.67 9.90 -9.40
N ASP A 247 -15.97 11.15 -9.05
CA ASP A 247 -16.27 12.24 -9.99
C ASP A 247 -15.03 12.89 -10.64
N GLY A 248 -13.86 12.29 -10.44
CA GLY A 248 -12.58 12.83 -10.93
C GLY A 248 -12.00 13.95 -10.07
N LEU A 249 -12.62 14.28 -8.93
CA LEU A 249 -12.05 15.22 -7.98
C LEU A 249 -10.82 14.60 -7.31
N LEU A 250 -9.77 15.40 -7.21
CA LEU A 250 -8.56 15.11 -6.46
C LEU A 250 -8.42 16.15 -5.36
N GLN A 251 -8.13 15.69 -4.15
CA GLN A 251 -7.83 16.55 -3.01
C GLN A 251 -6.50 16.16 -2.38
N ILE A 252 -5.65 17.15 -2.14
CA ILE A 252 -4.46 16.97 -1.31
C ILE A 252 -4.74 17.56 0.06
N TRP A 253 -4.76 16.69 1.04
CA TRP A 253 -4.84 17.03 2.45
C TRP A 253 -3.43 17.22 3.00
N TRP A 254 -3.25 18.21 3.86
CA TRP A 254 -1.97 18.51 4.46
C TRP A 254 -2.10 18.81 5.97
N GLN A 255 -1.05 18.45 6.69
CA GLN A 255 -0.88 18.73 8.12
C GLN A 255 0.55 19.17 8.35
N ASP A 256 0.74 20.33 8.99
CA ASP A 256 2.07 20.88 9.27
C ASP A 256 2.82 20.07 10.34
N MET A 257 2.18 19.83 11.49
CA MET A 257 2.76 19.05 12.59
C MET A 257 1.73 18.07 13.14
N ASP A 258 2.21 16.95 13.67
CA ASP A 258 1.38 15.94 14.32
C ASP A 258 0.52 16.59 15.42
N GLY A 259 -0.80 16.50 15.28
CA GLY A 259 -1.78 17.05 16.24
C GLY A 259 -2.45 18.34 15.81
N GLN A 260 -1.97 19.01 14.74
CA GLN A 260 -2.70 20.08 14.08
C GLN A 260 -3.88 19.53 13.25
N PRO A 261 -4.93 20.31 12.98
CA PRO A 261 -5.98 19.86 12.08
C PRO A 261 -5.43 19.64 10.67
N TRP A 262 -6.00 18.65 9.99
CA TRP A 262 -5.75 18.45 8.56
C TRP A 262 -6.57 19.44 7.75
N ASN A 263 -5.94 20.07 6.77
CA ASN A 263 -6.59 21.03 5.89
C ASN A 263 -6.46 20.60 4.44
N VAL A 264 -7.42 20.99 3.60
CA VAL A 264 -7.30 20.81 2.16
C VAL A 264 -6.31 21.86 1.63
N SER A 265 -5.18 21.40 1.08
CA SER A 265 -4.17 22.27 0.48
C SER A 265 -4.64 22.77 -0.88
N THR A 266 -5.21 21.87 -1.68
CA THR A 266 -5.60 22.11 -3.06
C THR A 266 -6.58 21.04 -3.49
N SER A 267 -7.50 21.44 -4.36
CA SER A 267 -8.47 20.58 -4.99
C SER A 267 -8.56 20.92 -6.47
N TRP A 268 -8.58 19.90 -7.32
CA TRP A 268 -8.76 20.07 -8.75
C TRP A 268 -9.44 18.84 -9.33
N ASN A 269 -10.08 18.98 -10.49
CA ASN A 269 -10.75 17.89 -11.19
C ASN A 269 -9.92 17.50 -12.43
N VAL A 270 -9.74 16.20 -12.65
CA VAL A 270 -9.02 15.66 -13.81
C VAL A 270 -9.88 15.66 -15.07
N GLY A 271 -11.21 15.67 -14.92
CA GLY A 271 -12.20 15.63 -16.00
C GLY A 271 -12.62 14.20 -16.39
N GLU A 272 -12.12 13.18 -15.69
CA GLU A 272 -12.44 11.77 -15.87
C GLU A 272 -12.42 11.02 -14.52
N GLU A 273 -12.98 9.82 -14.47
CA GLU A 273 -12.99 9.00 -13.25
C GLU A 273 -11.56 8.56 -12.89
N ALA A 274 -11.16 8.78 -11.63
CA ALA A 274 -9.84 8.38 -11.13
C ALA A 274 -9.92 7.10 -10.30
N PHE A 275 -9.08 6.11 -10.61
CA PHE A 275 -9.10 4.79 -9.97
C PHE A 275 -7.99 4.56 -8.95
N ARG A 276 -6.79 5.09 -9.22
CA ARG A 276 -5.59 4.82 -8.41
C ARG A 276 -4.68 6.03 -8.29
N LEU A 277 -4.06 6.16 -7.12
CA LEU A 277 -3.09 7.19 -6.80
C LEU A 277 -1.74 6.56 -6.43
N ALA A 278 -0.66 7.10 -6.97
CA ALA A 278 0.69 6.69 -6.61
C ALA A 278 1.63 7.89 -6.52
N TRP A 279 2.23 8.06 -5.34
CA TRP A 279 3.30 9.03 -5.16
C TRP A 279 4.62 8.48 -5.68
N SER A 280 5.42 9.36 -6.29
CA SER A 280 6.85 9.10 -6.49
C SER A 280 7.55 8.87 -5.16
N THR A 281 8.67 8.14 -5.19
CA THR A 281 9.49 7.86 -3.99
C THR A 281 9.99 9.13 -3.30
N ALA A 282 10.16 10.22 -4.06
CA ALA A 282 10.54 11.52 -3.52
C ALA A 282 9.35 12.39 -3.06
N GLY A 283 8.12 11.95 -3.32
CA GLY A 283 6.91 12.73 -3.04
C GLY A 283 6.76 13.99 -3.89
N SER A 284 7.55 14.19 -4.95
CA SER A 284 7.50 15.39 -5.80
C SER A 284 6.48 15.30 -6.94
N LEU A 285 6.13 14.07 -7.31
CA LEU A 285 5.18 13.74 -8.37
C LEU A 285 4.06 12.85 -7.84
N LEU A 286 2.85 13.06 -8.34
CA LEU A 286 1.67 12.23 -8.11
C LEU A 286 1.20 11.69 -9.45
N ALA A 287 1.17 10.36 -9.60
CA ALA A 287 0.54 9.69 -10.71
C ALA A 287 -0.91 9.36 -10.36
N VAL A 288 -1.83 9.67 -11.27
CA VAL A 288 -3.25 9.37 -11.18
C VAL A 288 -3.64 8.56 -12.40
N THR A 289 -4.22 7.40 -12.17
CA THR A 289 -4.74 6.56 -13.26
C THR A 289 -6.23 6.85 -13.41
N GLY A 290 -6.61 7.40 -14.56
CA GLY A 290 -7.99 7.63 -14.94
C GLY A 290 -8.59 6.47 -15.75
N SER A 291 -9.82 6.66 -16.23
CA SER A 291 -10.50 5.71 -17.11
C SER A 291 -9.87 5.61 -18.49
N GLU A 292 -9.45 6.73 -19.07
CA GLU A 292 -8.90 6.77 -20.42
C GLU A 292 -7.41 7.07 -20.42
N GLN A 293 -6.92 7.89 -19.49
CA GLN A 293 -5.54 8.37 -19.48
C GLN A 293 -4.88 8.24 -18.11
N SER A 294 -3.55 8.18 -18.10
CA SER A 294 -2.76 8.32 -16.86
C SER A 294 -2.13 9.69 -16.80
N HIS A 295 -2.45 10.43 -15.74
CA HIS A 295 -1.98 11.80 -15.52
C HIS A 295 -0.83 11.81 -14.50
N LEU A 296 0.21 12.57 -14.80
CA LEU A 296 1.30 12.83 -13.87
C LEU A 296 1.28 14.29 -13.45
N PHE A 297 1.06 14.54 -12.16
CA PHE A 297 1.05 15.88 -11.61
C PHE A 297 2.36 16.18 -10.88
N LYS A 298 2.81 17.42 -10.99
CA LYS A 298 3.97 17.95 -10.26
C LYS A 298 3.55 19.19 -9.50
N GLU A 299 4.11 19.35 -8.30
CA GLU A 299 3.98 20.59 -7.53
C GLU A 299 4.71 21.73 -8.27
N ALA A 300 3.94 22.65 -8.83
CA ALA A 300 4.42 23.96 -9.27
C ALA A 300 4.39 24.85 -8.02
N GLY A 301 5.51 25.54 -7.71
CA GLY A 301 5.70 26.21 -6.41
C GLY A 301 4.49 27.01 -5.88
N ALA A 302 4.39 27.13 -4.55
CA ALA A 302 3.26 27.70 -3.80
C ALA A 302 2.01 26.80 -3.71
N GLY A 303 2.18 25.47 -3.69
CA GLY A 303 1.10 24.51 -3.42
C GLY A 303 0.14 24.28 -4.60
N GLN A 304 0.47 24.82 -5.79
CA GLN A 304 -0.30 24.56 -7.01
C GLN A 304 0.20 23.28 -7.68
N TRP A 305 -0.71 22.49 -8.22
CA TRP A 305 -0.36 21.26 -8.94
C TRP A 305 -0.63 21.47 -10.42
N ALA A 306 0.39 21.21 -11.23
CA ALA A 306 0.31 21.27 -12.67
C ALA A 306 0.41 19.87 -13.26
N ASN A 307 -0.37 19.61 -14.30
CA ASN A 307 -0.21 18.39 -15.08
C ASN A 307 1.13 18.46 -15.83
N ALA A 308 2.05 17.59 -15.45
CA ALA A 308 3.40 17.51 -16.01
C ALA A 308 3.45 16.62 -17.25
N CYS A 309 2.60 15.59 -17.32
CA CYS A 309 2.55 14.65 -18.43
C CYS A 309 1.22 13.90 -18.47
N GLN A 310 0.67 13.73 -19.67
CA GLN A 310 -0.41 12.80 -19.95
C GLN A 310 0.17 11.61 -20.71
N LEU A 311 -0.04 10.42 -20.16
CA LEU A 311 0.33 9.16 -20.78
C LEU A 311 -0.94 8.49 -21.28
N GLY A 312 -1.06 8.39 -22.60
CA GLY A 312 -2.06 7.53 -23.23
C GLY A 312 -1.67 6.07 -23.18
N GLU A 313 -2.65 5.20 -23.44
CA GLU A 313 -2.44 3.75 -23.58
C GLU A 313 -1.37 3.40 -24.62
#